data_AF-A0AAV0NH72-F1
#
_entry.id   AF-A0AAV0NH72-F1
#
_cell.length_a   1.000
_cell.length_b   1.000
_cell.length_c   1.000
_cell.angle_alpha   90.00
_cell.angle_beta   90.00
_cell.angle_gamma   90.00
#
_symmetry.space_group_name_H-M   'P 1'
#
loop_
_entity.id
_entity.type
_entity.pdbx_description
1 polymer ?
#
loop_
_entity_poly.entity_id
_entity_poly.type
_entity_poly.pdbx_seq_one_letter_code
_entity_poly.pdbx_strand_id
1 'polypeptide(L)'
;MAAAATFNLIGSFKGLSLSSGSSSSSYSSFFNGGFAGLGPQNSVSLPRKGAFQLTIEMAHKKGAGSTKNGRDSPGQRLGVKIFGDQLAKPGAIIIRQRGTKFHPGNNVGMGKDHTIFALIDGLVKFEKYGPDRKKCIPTRSCAGEPQQLSSEEARAV
;
A
#
# COMPACT_ATOMS: atom_id res chain seq x y z
N MET A 1 43.87 -29.13 27.68
CA MET A 1 42.94 -30.25 27.46
C MET A 1 41.84 -29.73 26.55
N ALA A 2 41.96 -30.01 25.26
CA ALA A 2 41.09 -29.49 24.21
C ALA A 2 39.76 -30.27 24.16
N ALA A 3 38.66 -29.58 23.89
CA ALA A 3 37.40 -30.19 23.49
C ALA A 3 36.91 -29.46 22.24
N ALA A 4 37.14 -30.08 21.08
CA ALA A 4 36.62 -29.65 19.80
C ALA A 4 35.16 -30.12 19.68
N ALA A 5 34.22 -29.20 19.48
CA ALA A 5 32.85 -29.52 19.13
C ALA A 5 32.71 -29.49 17.60
N THR A 6 32.65 -30.67 16.99
CA THR A 6 32.39 -30.85 15.56
C THR A 6 30.89 -30.85 15.31
N PHE A 7 30.38 -29.85 14.59
CA PHE A 7 29.01 -29.82 14.11
C PHE A 7 28.95 -30.50 12.73
N ASN A 8 28.34 -31.69 12.67
CA ASN A 8 27.97 -32.33 11.42
C ASN A 8 26.57 -31.84 11.00
N LEU A 9 26.50 -30.95 10.01
CA LEU A 9 25.25 -30.57 9.36
C LEU A 9 25.13 -31.33 8.02
N ILE A 10 24.47 -32.48 8.05
CA ILE A 10 24.06 -33.21 6.86
C ILE A 10 22.53 -33.35 6.88
N GLY A 11 21.90 -32.77 5.86
CA GLY A 11 20.46 -32.88 5.62
C GLY A 11 20.09 -32.19 4.31
N SER A 12 20.25 -32.94 3.21
CA SER A 12 20.08 -32.49 1.82
C SER A 12 18.70 -31.88 1.53
N PHE A 13 18.77 -30.77 0.81
CA PHE A 13 17.67 -30.09 0.11
C PHE A 13 17.36 -30.84 -1.19
N LYS A 14 16.22 -31.53 -1.32
CA LYS A 14 15.69 -32.01 -2.62
C LYS A 14 14.17 -32.14 -2.58
N GLY A 15 13.46 -31.40 -3.44
CA GLY A 15 12.04 -31.66 -3.70
C GLY A 15 11.20 -30.48 -4.18
N LEU A 16 11.67 -29.69 -5.16
CA LEU A 16 10.79 -28.79 -5.93
C LEU A 16 10.77 -29.28 -7.38
N SER A 17 9.71 -29.98 -7.77
CA SER A 17 9.36 -30.20 -9.17
C SER A 17 8.56 -29.01 -9.68
N LEU A 18 9.11 -28.36 -10.71
CA LEU A 18 8.42 -27.38 -11.54
C LEU A 18 7.46 -28.15 -12.46
N SER A 19 6.16 -27.90 -12.36
CA SER A 19 5.24 -28.18 -13.47
C SER A 19 4.62 -26.85 -13.93
N SER A 20 5.03 -26.49 -15.13
CA SER A 20 4.45 -25.49 -16.01
C SER A 20 3.03 -25.92 -16.41
N GLY A 21 2.08 -24.98 -16.35
CA GLY A 21 0.69 -25.22 -16.76
C GLY A 21 -0.03 -23.92 -17.06
N SER A 22 -0.17 -23.64 -18.34
CA SER A 22 -0.53 -22.39 -18.99
C SER A 22 -1.98 -21.91 -18.74
N SER A 23 -2.11 -20.60 -18.68
CA SER A 23 -3.33 -19.80 -18.84
C SER A 23 -4.14 -20.12 -20.10
N SER A 24 -5.48 -20.15 -19.99
CA SER A 24 -6.36 -19.62 -21.04
C SER A 24 -7.74 -19.24 -20.49
N SER A 25 -8.08 -17.97 -20.70
CA SER A 25 -9.41 -17.37 -20.66
C SER A 25 -10.29 -17.91 -21.78
N SER A 26 -11.61 -17.99 -21.58
CA SER A 26 -12.59 -17.45 -22.54
C SER A 26 -14.01 -17.46 -21.99
N TYR A 27 -14.64 -16.31 -22.18
CA TYR A 27 -16.03 -15.93 -22.15
C TYR A 27 -16.93 -16.85 -23.01
N SER A 28 -18.20 -17.00 -22.64
CA SER A 28 -19.32 -17.29 -23.57
C SER A 28 -20.60 -16.76 -22.92
N SER A 29 -21.01 -15.55 -23.26
CA SER A 29 -21.92 -15.19 -24.36
C SER A 29 -23.39 -15.43 -24.01
N PHE A 30 -23.98 -14.36 -23.50
CA PHE A 30 -25.39 -14.02 -23.58
C PHE A 30 -25.91 -14.12 -25.02
N PHE A 31 -27.24 -14.27 -25.14
CA PHE A 31 -28.07 -14.23 -26.36
C PHE A 31 -28.08 -15.48 -27.26
N ASN A 32 -29.15 -16.26 -27.15
CA ASN A 32 -30.01 -16.47 -28.32
C ASN A 32 -31.45 -16.82 -27.90
N GLY A 33 -32.43 -16.08 -28.43
CA GLY A 33 -33.85 -16.30 -28.22
C GLY A 33 -34.46 -17.26 -29.25
N GLY A 34 -35.63 -17.80 -28.91
CA GLY A 34 -36.46 -18.61 -29.81
C GLY A 34 -37.82 -18.92 -29.17
N PHE A 35 -38.87 -18.33 -29.73
CA PHE A 35 -40.26 -18.30 -29.28
C PHE A 35 -41.06 -19.51 -29.80
N ALA A 36 -42.07 -19.95 -29.03
CA ALA A 36 -43.31 -20.67 -29.41
C ALA A 36 -43.54 -22.03 -28.72
N GLY A 37 -44.73 -22.24 -28.16
CA GLY A 37 -45.27 -23.58 -27.90
C GLY A 37 -46.24 -23.70 -26.72
N LEU A 38 -47.54 -23.66 -27.02
CA LEU A 38 -48.70 -23.87 -26.15
C LEU A 38 -48.83 -25.32 -25.63
N GLY A 39 -49.39 -25.52 -24.43
CA GLY A 39 -50.07 -26.79 -24.06
C GLY A 39 -49.97 -27.20 -22.58
N PRO A 40 -50.96 -27.93 -22.01
CA PRO A 40 -51.56 -27.57 -20.72
C PRO A 40 -51.15 -28.41 -19.50
N GLN A 41 -51.48 -27.84 -18.34
CA GLN A 41 -51.71 -28.40 -17.01
C GLN A 41 -51.52 -29.93 -16.85
N ASN A 42 -50.46 -30.31 -16.14
CA ASN A 42 -50.40 -31.57 -15.41
C ASN A 42 -50.04 -31.27 -13.96
N SER A 43 -51.06 -31.25 -13.09
CA SER A 43 -50.90 -31.18 -11.64
C SER A 43 -50.33 -32.49 -11.12
N VAL A 44 -49.00 -32.55 -10.97
CA VAL A 44 -48.35 -33.65 -10.25
C VAL A 44 -48.32 -33.29 -8.76
N SER A 45 -49.27 -33.83 -8.00
CA SER A 45 -49.25 -33.80 -6.54
C SER A 45 -48.27 -34.85 -6.03
N LEU A 46 -47.03 -34.42 -5.73
CA LEU A 46 -46.09 -35.24 -4.99
C LEU A 46 -46.51 -35.31 -3.51
N PRO A 47 -46.59 -36.50 -2.90
CA PRO A 47 -46.89 -36.62 -1.48
C PRO A 47 -45.76 -36.00 -0.67
N ARG A 48 -46.06 -34.93 0.08
CA ARG A 48 -45.18 -34.34 1.10
C ARG A 48 -45.06 -35.31 2.27
N LYS A 49 -44.29 -36.38 2.09
CA LYS A 49 -43.97 -37.34 3.15
C LYS A 49 -42.48 -37.37 3.34
N GLY A 50 -42.06 -37.00 4.53
CA GLY A 50 -40.66 -36.87 4.90
C GLY A 50 -40.27 -35.42 5.08
N ALA A 51 -40.57 -34.88 6.27
CA ALA A 51 -39.58 -34.04 6.90
C ALA A 51 -38.32 -34.90 7.03
N PHE A 52 -37.48 -34.92 6.00
CA PHE A 52 -36.11 -35.37 6.14
C PHE A 52 -35.45 -34.31 6.98
N GLN A 53 -35.47 -34.59 8.28
CA GLN A 53 -34.67 -33.96 9.29
C GLN A 53 -33.28 -33.70 8.69
N LEU A 54 -32.95 -32.43 8.45
CA LEU A 54 -31.57 -32.05 8.17
C LEU A 54 -30.79 -32.14 9.48
N THR A 55 -30.64 -33.35 10.04
CA THR A 55 -29.70 -33.55 11.12
C THR A 55 -28.32 -33.55 10.48
N ILE A 56 -27.62 -32.42 10.61
CA ILE A 56 -26.17 -32.40 10.41
C ILE A 56 -25.58 -33.09 11.64
N GLU A 57 -25.62 -34.43 11.67
CA GLU A 57 -24.83 -35.19 12.63
C GLU A 57 -23.40 -35.24 12.11
N MET A 58 -22.48 -34.74 12.91
CA MET A 58 -21.05 -34.95 12.74
C MET A 58 -20.38 -34.23 11.56
N ALA A 59 -20.52 -32.89 11.50
CA ALA A 59 -19.34 -32.07 11.19
C ALA A 59 -18.49 -31.93 12.46
N HIS A 60 -17.83 -33.03 12.85
CA HIS A 60 -16.85 -33.05 13.93
C HIS A 60 -15.73 -32.07 13.62
N LYS A 61 -15.42 -31.21 14.59
CA LYS A 61 -14.32 -30.22 14.60
C LYS A 61 -13.78 -29.93 13.20
N LYS A 62 -14.36 -28.95 12.48
CA LYS A 62 -13.59 -28.30 11.41
C LYS A 62 -12.30 -27.86 12.08
N GLY A 63 -11.20 -28.54 11.74
CA GLY A 63 -9.92 -28.38 12.42
C GLY A 63 -9.72 -26.90 12.68
N ALA A 64 -9.48 -26.53 13.93
CA ALA A 64 -9.17 -25.16 14.31
C ALA A 64 -7.81 -24.82 13.68
N GLY A 65 -7.79 -24.68 12.36
CA GLY A 65 -6.69 -24.10 11.63
C GLY A 65 -6.70 -22.65 12.06
N SER A 66 -5.65 -22.24 12.76
CA SER A 66 -5.33 -20.83 12.89
C SER A 66 -5.25 -20.28 11.47
N THR A 67 -6.28 -19.55 11.02
CA THR A 67 -6.15 -18.75 9.82
C THR A 67 -5.11 -17.69 10.16
N LYS A 68 -3.89 -17.89 9.67
CA LYS A 68 -2.83 -16.90 9.86
C LYS A 68 -3.24 -15.67 9.08
N ASN A 69 -3.75 -14.66 9.77
CA ASN A 69 -4.07 -13.37 9.19
C ASN A 69 -2.74 -12.65 8.90
N GLY A 70 -2.11 -13.00 7.77
CA GLY A 70 -0.84 -12.44 7.29
C GLY A 70 -1.01 -11.59 6.04
N ARG A 71 -2.07 -10.77 5.99
CA ARG A 71 -2.33 -9.85 4.86
C ARG A 71 -1.91 -8.45 5.25
N ASP A 72 -0.62 -8.18 5.18
CA ASP A 72 -0.09 -6.83 5.37
C ASP A 72 0.11 -6.14 4.02
N SER A 73 -0.20 -4.84 4.01
CA SER A 73 0.07 -3.98 2.85
C SER A 73 1.53 -3.52 2.90
N PRO A 74 2.19 -3.34 1.74
CA PRO A 74 3.51 -2.74 1.74
C PRO A 74 3.44 -1.33 2.34
N GLY A 75 4.46 -0.99 3.14
CA GLY A 75 4.60 0.32 3.74
C GLY A 75 4.62 1.42 2.69
N GLN A 76 3.80 2.44 2.87
CA GLN A 76 3.77 3.59 1.98
C GLN A 76 4.86 4.58 2.42
N ARG A 77 5.68 5.04 1.47
CA ARG A 77 6.84 5.93 1.69
C ARG A 77 6.41 7.39 1.95
N LEU A 78 5.45 7.57 2.85
CA LEU A 78 4.93 8.85 3.33
C LEU A 78 5.96 9.58 4.20
N GLY A 79 5.70 10.83 4.51
CA GLY A 79 6.52 11.68 5.37
C GLY A 79 7.04 12.94 4.69
N VAL A 80 7.86 13.65 5.45
CA VAL A 80 8.59 14.85 5.01
C VAL A 80 9.68 14.43 4.03
N LYS A 81 9.83 15.18 2.93
CA LYS A 81 10.86 14.98 1.90
C LYS A 81 11.91 16.08 1.95
N ILE A 82 11.49 17.31 2.22
CA ILE A 82 12.35 18.48 2.41
C ILE A 82 12.11 19.01 3.82
N PHE A 83 13.18 19.09 4.61
CA PHE A 83 13.09 19.54 6.00
C PHE A 83 13.12 21.06 6.11
N GLY A 84 13.03 21.56 7.35
CA GLY A 84 13.17 22.98 7.64
C GLY A 84 14.54 23.49 7.17
N ASP A 85 14.57 24.71 6.68
CA ASP A 85 15.76 25.44 6.24
C ASP A 85 16.52 24.76 5.09
N GLN A 86 15.85 23.87 4.35
CA GLN A 86 16.36 23.31 3.11
C GLN A 86 15.76 24.00 1.90
N LEU A 87 16.55 24.10 0.82
CA LEU A 87 16.13 24.66 -0.46
C LEU A 87 15.12 23.74 -1.15
N ALA A 88 13.94 24.27 -1.44
CA ALA A 88 12.95 23.66 -2.31
C ALA A 88 12.96 24.34 -3.67
N LYS A 89 12.82 23.55 -4.73
CA LYS A 89 12.58 24.04 -6.10
C LYS A 89 11.06 24.18 -6.33
N PRO A 90 10.61 25.04 -7.25
CA PRO A 90 9.20 25.07 -7.65
C PRO A 90 8.76 23.68 -8.16
N GLY A 91 7.58 23.23 -7.74
CA GLY A 91 7.05 21.90 -8.01
C GLY A 91 7.64 20.77 -7.15
N ALA A 92 8.63 21.04 -6.30
CA ALA A 92 9.19 20.02 -5.42
C ALA A 92 8.19 19.61 -4.33
N ILE A 93 8.15 18.31 -4.04
CA ILE A 93 7.28 17.75 -2.99
C ILE A 93 7.95 17.98 -1.64
N ILE A 94 7.28 18.70 -0.74
CA ILE A 94 7.76 18.95 0.62
C ILE A 94 7.31 17.82 1.55
N ILE A 95 6.03 17.42 1.50
CA ILE A 95 5.46 16.38 2.37
C ILE A 95 4.47 15.51 1.59
N ARG A 96 4.58 14.18 1.76
CA ARG A 96 3.53 13.21 1.39
C ARG A 96 2.84 12.73 2.66
N GLN A 97 1.55 13.00 2.81
CA GLN A 97 0.83 12.67 4.04
C GLN A 97 -0.51 11.97 3.74
N ARG A 98 -1.14 11.46 4.80
CA ARG A 98 -2.52 11.00 4.79
C ARG A 98 -3.29 11.89 5.75
N GLY A 99 -4.34 12.54 5.24
CA GLY A 99 -4.97 13.68 5.91
C GLY A 99 -4.02 14.89 6.00
N THR A 100 -4.43 15.91 6.75
CA THR A 100 -3.75 17.20 6.86
C THR A 100 -3.04 17.36 8.21
N LYS A 101 -1.90 16.66 8.40
CA LYS A 101 -1.02 16.91 9.55
C LYS A 101 -0.36 18.28 9.42
N PHE A 102 0.08 18.58 8.21
CA PHE A 102 0.59 19.88 7.81
C PHE A 102 -0.42 20.58 6.91
N HIS A 103 -0.55 21.89 7.11
CA HIS A 103 -1.43 22.76 6.34
C HIS A 103 -0.61 23.57 5.34
N PRO A 104 -1.12 23.77 4.12
CA PRO A 104 -0.43 24.53 3.10
C PRO A 104 -0.43 25.99 3.55
N GLY A 105 0.73 26.63 3.40
CA GLY A 105 0.88 28.04 3.67
C GLY A 105 1.04 28.87 2.42
N ASN A 106 1.62 30.05 2.60
CA ASN A 106 1.85 30.97 1.50
C ASN A 106 2.85 30.32 0.53
N ASN A 107 2.62 30.44 -0.78
CA ASN A 107 3.47 29.89 -1.83
C ASN A 107 3.62 28.35 -1.81
N VAL A 108 2.63 27.66 -1.26
CA VAL A 108 2.54 26.20 -1.21
C VAL A 108 1.21 25.75 -1.77
N GLY A 109 1.25 24.73 -2.63
CA GLY A 109 0.06 24.05 -3.13
C GLY A 109 -0.25 22.76 -2.36
N MET A 110 -1.52 22.36 -2.39
CA MET A 110 -1.99 21.06 -1.90
C MET A 110 -2.56 20.24 -3.06
N GLY A 111 -2.13 18.99 -3.19
CA GLY A 111 -2.66 18.03 -4.14
C GLY A 111 -3.91 17.31 -3.64
N LYS A 112 -4.56 16.52 -4.51
CA LYS A 112 -5.76 15.72 -4.19
C LYS A 112 -5.57 14.77 -3.01
N ASP A 113 -4.37 14.21 -2.85
CA ASP A 113 -4.01 13.30 -1.76
C ASP A 113 -3.44 14.03 -0.53
N HIS A 114 -3.65 15.35 -0.42
CA HIS A 114 -3.08 16.23 0.61
C HIS A 114 -1.54 16.30 0.58
N THR A 115 -0.90 15.88 -0.51
CA THR A 115 0.52 16.12 -0.75
C THR A 115 0.78 17.61 -0.86
N ILE A 116 1.84 18.06 -0.22
CA ILE A 116 2.23 19.47 -0.16
C ILE A 116 3.43 19.68 -1.09
N PHE A 117 3.34 20.67 -1.97
CA PHE A 117 4.40 21.01 -2.92
C PHE A 117 4.68 22.51 -2.95
N ALA A 118 5.93 22.87 -3.24
CA ALA A 118 6.36 24.27 -3.32
C ALA A 118 5.92 24.90 -4.65
N LEU A 119 5.42 26.13 -4.63
CA LEU A 119 5.14 26.90 -5.86
C LEU A 119 6.32 27.78 -6.28
N ILE A 120 7.14 28.19 -5.32
CA ILE A 120 8.31 29.04 -5.52
C ILE A 120 9.57 28.32 -5.06
N ASP A 121 10.72 28.78 -5.53
CA ASP A 121 12.01 28.46 -4.94
C ASP A 121 12.20 29.16 -3.58
N GLY A 122 12.86 28.47 -2.65
CA GLY A 122 13.06 29.03 -1.32
C GLY A 122 13.43 28.04 -0.23
N LEU A 123 13.70 28.57 0.97
CA LEU A 123 13.93 27.75 2.16
C LEU A 123 12.60 27.35 2.79
N VAL A 124 12.41 26.07 3.09
CA VAL A 124 11.17 25.58 3.70
C VAL A 124 11.15 25.91 5.19
N LYS A 125 10.10 26.59 5.67
CA LYS A 125 9.87 26.84 7.10
C LYS A 125 8.58 26.19 7.57
N PHE A 126 8.61 25.60 8.76
CA PHE A 126 7.42 25.06 9.42
C PHE A 126 7.03 25.95 10.60
N GLU A 127 5.80 26.45 10.58
CA GLU A 127 5.22 27.29 11.63
C GLU A 127 4.09 26.57 12.35
N LYS A 128 3.74 27.01 13.56
CA LYS A 128 2.58 26.46 14.28
C LYS A 128 1.28 27.02 13.69
N TYR A 129 0.29 26.15 13.55
CA TYR A 129 -1.06 26.49 13.11
C TYR A 129 -2.06 26.04 14.18
N GLY A 130 -2.21 26.85 15.22
CA GLY A 130 -2.97 26.51 16.42
C GLY A 130 -2.20 25.60 17.39
N PRO A 131 -2.92 24.87 18.28
CA PRO A 131 -2.27 24.07 19.33
C PRO A 131 -1.54 22.85 18.76
N ASP A 132 -2.15 22.12 17.83
CA ASP A 132 -1.64 20.79 17.43
C ASP A 132 -1.08 20.73 16.00
N ARG A 133 -1.49 21.65 15.11
CA ARG A 133 -1.21 21.57 13.68
C ARG A 133 -0.05 22.48 13.29
N LYS A 134 0.59 22.19 12.17
CA LYS A 134 1.72 22.98 11.63
C LYS A 134 1.42 23.45 10.22
N LYS A 135 1.87 24.64 9.86
CA LYS A 135 1.79 25.25 8.53
C LYS A 135 3.17 25.20 7.88
N CYS A 136 3.24 24.88 6.59
CA CYS A 136 4.50 24.91 5.84
C CYS A 136 4.52 26.08 4.87
N ILE A 137 5.63 26.83 4.85
CA ILE A 137 5.79 28.04 4.03
C ILE A 137 7.23 28.05 3.48
N PRO A 138 7.46 28.03 2.17
CA PRO A 138 8.75 28.36 1.59
C PRO A 138 8.93 29.88 1.65
N THR A 139 10.04 30.30 2.23
CA THR A 139 10.50 31.69 2.18
C THR A 139 11.30 31.87 0.91
N ARG A 140 11.00 32.91 0.13
CA ARG A 140 11.78 33.25 -1.05
C ARG A 140 13.23 33.46 -0.59
N SER A 141 14.14 32.59 -0.99
CA SER A 141 15.57 32.81 -0.77
C SER A 141 15.95 34.01 -1.63
N CYS A 142 16.26 35.13 -0.99
CA CYS A 142 16.95 36.22 -1.68
C CYS A 142 18.27 35.63 -2.17
N ALA A 143 18.43 35.55 -3.50
CA ALA A 143 19.58 34.92 -4.11
C ALA A 143 20.88 35.57 -3.60
N GLY A 144 21.78 34.75 -3.06
CA GLY A 144 23.20 35.07 -2.86
C GLY A 144 23.57 35.60 -1.47
N GLU A 145 23.73 34.71 -0.49
CA GLU A 145 24.92 34.86 0.36
C GLU A 145 26.05 34.07 -0.31
N PRO A 146 27.14 34.72 -0.74
CA PRO A 146 28.32 34.00 -1.15
C PRO A 146 28.84 33.25 0.08
N GLN A 147 28.80 31.92 0.04
CA GLN A 147 29.53 31.11 1.00
C GLN A 147 30.98 31.57 0.94
N GLN A 148 31.46 32.20 2.01
CA GLN A 148 32.87 32.52 2.14
C GLN A 148 33.62 31.18 2.06
N LEU A 149 34.32 30.95 0.95
CA LEU A 149 35.28 29.87 0.85
C LEU A 149 36.29 30.08 1.98
N SER A 150 36.17 29.28 3.03
CA SER A 150 37.15 29.22 4.10
C SER A 150 38.50 28.92 3.44
N SER A 151 39.43 29.85 3.57
CA SER A 151 40.75 29.89 2.95
C SER A 151 41.70 28.73 3.34
N GLU A 152 41.18 27.71 4.01
CA GLU A 152 41.86 26.46 4.35
C GLU A 152 41.79 25.42 3.21
N GLU A 153 40.75 25.44 2.36
CA GLU A 153 40.61 24.48 1.25
C GLU A 153 41.43 24.88 0.00
N ALA A 154 41.84 26.15 -0.10
CA ALA A 154 42.65 26.68 -1.21
C ALA A 154 44.16 26.53 -1.01
N ARG A 155 44.61 26.02 0.15
CA ARG A 155 46.04 25.87 0.50
C ARG A 155 46.57 24.44 0.36
N ALA A 156 45.76 23.51 -0.12
CA ALA A 156 46.10 22.09 -0.24
C ALA A 156 46.38 21.61 -1.69
N VAL A 157 46.68 22.52 -2.62
CA VAL A 157 47.12 22.23 -4.01
C VAL A 157 48.50 22.83 -4.21
#